data_AF-A0A926CIU6-F1
#
_entry.id   AF-A0A926CIU6-F1
#
_cell.length_a   1.000
_cell.length_b   1.000
_cell.length_c   1.000
_cell.angle_alpha   90.00
_cell.angle_beta   90.00
_cell.angle_gamma   90.00
#
_symmetry.space_group_name_H-M   'P 1'
#
loop_
_entity.id
_entity.type
_entity.pdbx_description
1 polymer ?
#
loop_
_entity_poly.entity_id
_entity_poly.type
_entity_poly.pdbx_seq_one_letter_code
_entity_poly.pdbx_strand_id
1 'polypeptide(L)'
;MRYFPNREQEIEERDPATLRSEIEEAEHTIRDLLRQISREQAKIAEVAKSYQQVVASLVEVSRAQAALEVDRDLWRQRAEQSEHTGAELHLVPAEANAIRKAIARLHHPDTGGDPERMKLWNAVLDQLEQ
;
A
#
# COMPACT_ATOMS: atom_id res chain seq x y z
N MET A 1 -10.02 -65.97 19.87
CA MET A 1 -11.40 -65.58 19.56
C MET A 1 -11.77 -64.43 20.50
N ARG A 2 -11.72 -63.17 20.05
CA ARG A 2 -12.07 -62.02 20.91
C ARG A 2 -13.59 -61.88 20.90
N TYR A 3 -14.20 -62.03 22.07
CA TYR A 3 -15.62 -61.74 22.28
C TYR A 3 -15.80 -60.23 22.07
N PHE A 4 -16.49 -59.84 21.00
CA PHE A 4 -17.04 -58.49 20.91
C PHE A 4 -18.35 -58.55 21.70
N PRO A 5 -18.45 -57.87 22.86
CA PRO A 5 -19.72 -57.82 23.57
C PRO A 5 -20.78 -57.24 22.63
N ASN A 6 -21.95 -57.87 22.64
CA ASN A 6 -23.07 -57.48 21.81
C ASN A 6 -23.53 -56.11 22.30
N ARG A 7 -23.35 -55.04 21.50
CA ARG A 7 -23.78 -53.67 21.88
C ARG A 7 -25.23 -53.61 22.33
N GLU A 8 -26.05 -54.53 21.84
CA GLU A 8 -27.46 -54.68 22.21
C GLU A 8 -27.65 -55.13 23.67
N GLN A 9 -26.75 -55.95 24.21
CA GLN A 9 -26.78 -56.39 25.63
C GLN A 9 -26.31 -55.28 26.59
N GLU A 10 -25.34 -54.45 26.18
CA GLU A 10 -24.89 -53.28 26.98
C GLU A 10 -25.96 -52.17 27.07
N ILE A 11 -26.87 -52.10 26.09
CA ILE A 11 -28.00 -51.16 26.08
C ILE A 11 -29.14 -51.69 26.97
N GLU A 12 -29.38 -53.01 27.00
CA GLU A 12 -30.37 -53.64 27.89
C GLU A 12 -30.01 -53.54 29.38
N GLU A 13 -28.71 -53.54 29.72
CA GLU A 13 -28.23 -53.41 31.11
C GLU A 13 -28.11 -51.95 31.60
N ARG A 14 -28.21 -50.97 30.70
CA ARG A 14 -28.12 -49.54 31.05
C ARG A 14 -29.46 -49.01 31.54
N ASP A 15 -29.42 -48.25 32.63
CA ASP A 15 -30.61 -47.60 33.18
C ASP A 15 -31.23 -46.66 32.13
N PRO A 16 -32.50 -46.85 31.73
CA PRO A 16 -33.17 -46.03 30.72
C PRO A 16 -33.16 -44.52 31.05
N ALA A 17 -33.02 -44.12 32.32
CA ALA A 17 -32.87 -42.72 32.70
C ALA A 17 -31.51 -42.14 32.26
N THR A 18 -30.44 -42.92 32.37
CA THR A 18 -29.09 -42.51 31.93
C THR A 18 -29.00 -42.36 30.42
N LEU A 19 -29.58 -43.31 29.66
CA LEU A 19 -29.66 -43.23 28.20
C LEU A 19 -30.44 -42.00 27.72
N ARG A 20 -31.52 -41.64 28.41
CA ARG A 20 -32.29 -40.41 28.09
C ARG A 20 -31.48 -39.15 28.32
N SER A 21 -30.76 -39.06 29.45
CA SER A 21 -29.87 -37.92 29.74
C SER A 21 -28.78 -37.78 28.67
N GLU A 22 -28.16 -38.89 28.27
CA GLU A 22 -27.13 -38.89 27.23
C GLU A 22 -27.68 -38.45 25.86
N ILE A 23 -28.90 -38.87 25.51
CA ILE A 23 -29.58 -38.43 24.28
C ILE A 23 -29.87 -36.93 24.34
N GLU A 24 -30.41 -36.43 25.45
CA GLU A 24 -30.71 -35.01 25.64
C GLU A 24 -29.44 -34.15 25.56
N GLU A 25 -28.35 -34.59 26.17
CA GLU A 25 -27.02 -33.96 26.09
C GLU A 25 -26.46 -33.97 24.67
N ALA A 26 -26.58 -35.10 23.96
CA ALA A 26 -26.16 -35.22 22.58
C ALA A 26 -26.97 -34.28 21.66
N GLU A 27 -28.29 -34.24 21.82
CA GLU A 27 -29.17 -33.33 21.06
C GLU A 27 -28.90 -31.86 21.35
N HIS A 28 -28.58 -31.52 22.60
CA HIS A 28 -28.15 -30.17 22.96
C HIS A 28 -26.83 -29.81 22.27
N THR A 29 -25.85 -30.70 22.34
CA THR A 29 -24.54 -30.53 21.71
C THR A 29 -24.66 -30.38 20.20
N ILE A 30 -25.48 -31.21 19.54
CA ILE A 30 -25.72 -31.12 18.10
C ILE A 30 -26.30 -29.76 17.73
N ARG A 31 -27.29 -29.26 18.47
CA ARG A 31 -27.87 -27.93 18.21
C ARG A 31 -26.84 -26.81 18.35
N ASP A 32 -25.98 -26.89 19.34
CA ASP A 32 -24.95 -25.88 19.55
C ASP A 32 -23.84 -25.93 18.49
N LEU A 33 -23.42 -27.12 18.07
CA LEU A 33 -22.48 -27.29 16.96
C LEU A 33 -23.08 -26.76 15.65
N LEU A 34 -24.36 -27.02 15.37
CA LEU A 34 -25.04 -26.46 14.19
C LEU A 34 -25.08 -24.92 14.22
N ARG A 35 -25.32 -24.33 15.39
CA ARG A 35 -25.26 -22.86 15.57
C ARG A 35 -23.84 -22.33 15.39
N GLN A 36 -22.82 -23.05 15.83
CA GLN A 36 -21.42 -22.68 15.60
C GLN A 36 -21.08 -22.74 14.10
N ILE A 37 -21.45 -23.82 13.41
CA ILE A 37 -21.25 -23.97 11.96
C ILE A 37 -21.93 -22.82 11.21
N SER A 38 -23.18 -22.50 11.56
CA SER A 38 -23.91 -21.39 10.94
C SER A 38 -23.20 -20.04 11.14
N ARG A 39 -22.66 -19.79 12.34
CA ARG A 39 -21.86 -18.58 12.62
C ARG A 39 -20.57 -18.53 11.81
N GLU A 40 -19.85 -19.65 11.71
CA GLU A 40 -18.61 -19.72 10.92
C GLU A 40 -18.89 -19.56 9.42
N GLN A 41 -19.97 -20.15 8.90
CA GLN A 41 -20.40 -19.95 7.52
C GLN A 41 -20.69 -18.47 7.21
N ALA A 42 -21.35 -17.76 8.13
CA ALA A 42 -21.60 -16.33 7.98
C ALA A 42 -20.29 -15.51 7.96
N LYS A 43 -19.33 -15.85 8.84
CA LYS A 43 -18.00 -15.21 8.83
C LYS A 43 -17.25 -15.46 7.52
N ILE A 44 -17.26 -16.70 7.02
CA ILE A 44 -16.62 -17.07 5.75
C ILE A 44 -17.24 -16.28 4.60
N ALA A 45 -18.58 -16.14 4.57
CA ALA A 45 -19.26 -15.34 3.55
C ALA A 45 -18.82 -13.87 3.57
N GLU A 46 -18.69 -13.28 4.76
CA GLU A 46 -18.22 -11.89 4.89
C GLU A 46 -16.75 -11.73 4.49
N VAL A 47 -15.90 -12.70 4.84
CA VAL A 47 -14.50 -12.73 4.40
C VAL A 47 -14.41 -12.86 2.88
N ALA A 48 -15.23 -13.70 2.26
CA ALA A 48 -15.25 -13.85 0.80
C ALA A 48 -15.68 -12.54 0.11
N LYS A 49 -16.67 -11.84 0.67
CA LYS A 49 -17.11 -10.54 0.16
C LYS A 49 -16.03 -9.46 0.30
N SER A 50 -15.40 -9.34 1.46
CA SER A 50 -14.32 -8.37 1.67
C SER A 50 -13.09 -8.69 0.80
N TYR A 51 -12.76 -9.96 0.60
CA TYR A 51 -11.72 -10.39 -0.34
C TYR A 51 -12.03 -9.94 -1.77
N GLN A 52 -13.26 -10.15 -2.25
CA GLN A 52 -13.67 -9.68 -3.58
C GLN A 52 -13.53 -8.16 -3.73
N GLN A 53 -13.88 -7.39 -2.70
CA GLN A 53 -13.70 -5.93 -2.69
C GLN A 53 -12.22 -5.53 -2.76
N VAL A 54 -11.35 -6.23 -2.03
CA VAL A 54 -9.89 -5.99 -2.05
C VAL A 54 -9.32 -6.31 -3.43
N VAL A 55 -9.71 -7.43 -4.04
CA VAL A 55 -9.28 -7.79 -5.39
C VAL A 55 -9.71 -6.72 -6.41
N ALA A 56 -10.96 -6.26 -6.34
CA ALA A 56 -11.44 -5.18 -7.20
C ALA A 56 -10.62 -3.89 -6.99
N SER A 57 -10.35 -3.53 -5.74
CA SER A 57 -9.55 -2.35 -5.39
C SER A 57 -8.12 -2.47 -5.92
N LEU A 58 -7.51 -3.65 -5.81
CA LEU A 58 -6.16 -3.90 -6.31
C LEU A 58 -6.06 -3.76 -7.84
N VAL A 59 -7.09 -4.22 -8.57
CA VAL A 59 -7.16 -4.05 -10.03
C VAL A 59 -7.20 -2.56 -10.40
N GLU A 60 -8.00 -1.76 -9.70
CA GLU A 60 -8.07 -0.31 -9.96
C GLU A 60 -6.75 0.40 -9.60
N VAL A 61 -6.12 0.03 -8.49
CA VAL A 61 -4.78 0.56 -8.12
C VAL A 61 -3.74 0.20 -9.18
N SER A 62 -3.75 -1.04 -9.69
CA SER A 62 -2.83 -1.46 -10.74
C SER A 62 -3.02 -0.66 -12.04
N ARG A 63 -4.27 -0.37 -12.42
CA ARG A 63 -4.58 0.49 -13.58
C ARG A 63 -4.08 1.92 -13.36
N ALA A 64 -4.34 2.49 -12.19
CA ALA A 64 -3.87 3.83 -11.85
C ALA A 64 -2.34 3.90 -11.84
N GLN A 65 -1.66 2.87 -11.33
CA GLN A 65 -0.21 2.79 -11.36
C GLN A 65 0.33 2.76 -12.80
N ALA A 66 -0.26 1.97 -13.69
CA ALA A 66 0.15 1.94 -15.10
C ALA A 66 0.00 3.31 -15.77
N ALA A 67 -1.06 4.06 -15.46
CA ALA A 67 -1.23 5.42 -15.97
C ALA A 67 -0.15 6.38 -15.43
N LEU A 68 0.16 6.31 -14.13
CA LEU A 68 1.21 7.13 -13.52
C LEU A 68 2.62 6.79 -14.05
N GLU A 69 2.88 5.52 -14.39
CA GLU A 69 4.14 5.11 -15.02
C GLU A 69 4.30 5.73 -16.40
N VAL A 70 3.24 5.76 -17.21
CA VAL A 70 3.23 6.43 -18.51
C VAL A 70 3.47 7.94 -18.35
N ASP A 71 2.78 8.59 -17.42
CA ASP A 71 2.96 10.02 -17.16
C ASP A 71 4.39 10.32 -16.69
N ARG A 72 4.93 9.52 -15.76
CA ARG A 72 6.32 9.64 -15.29
C ARG A 72 7.30 9.55 -16.45
N ASP A 73 7.12 8.58 -17.34
CA ASP A 73 8.04 8.36 -18.45
C ASP A 73 7.95 9.50 -19.48
N LEU A 74 6.75 10.04 -19.73
CA LEU A 74 6.57 11.25 -20.53
C LEU A 74 7.32 12.45 -19.92
N TRP A 75 7.21 12.67 -18.61
CA TRP A 75 7.90 13.75 -17.93
C TRP A 75 9.42 13.57 -17.94
N ARG A 76 9.91 12.34 -17.78
CA ARG A 76 11.33 12.02 -17.90
C ARG A 76 11.86 12.30 -19.30
N GLN A 77 11.15 11.86 -20.34
CA GLN A 77 11.53 12.15 -21.72
C GLN A 77 11.56 13.66 -22.00
N ARG A 78 10.59 14.43 -21.47
CA ARG A 78 10.60 15.90 -21.57
C ARG A 78 11.79 16.53 -20.86
N ALA A 79 12.11 16.06 -19.66
CA ALA A 79 13.25 16.55 -18.90
C ALA A 79 14.57 16.26 -19.63
N GLU A 80 14.76 15.03 -20.11
CA GLU A 80 15.92 14.62 -20.92
C GLU A 80 16.01 15.46 -22.19
N GLN A 81 14.91 15.67 -22.93
CA GLN A 81 14.90 16.55 -24.10
C GLN A 81 15.25 18.00 -23.75
N SER A 82 14.82 18.49 -22.59
CA SER A 82 15.14 19.85 -22.12
C SER A 82 16.59 20.01 -21.63
N GLU A 83 17.24 18.95 -21.14
CA GLU A 83 18.68 18.94 -20.84
C GLU A 83 19.53 18.96 -22.12
N HIS A 84 19.03 18.36 -23.22
CA HIS A 84 19.70 18.39 -24.53
C HIS A 84 19.45 19.69 -25.30
N THR A 85 18.34 20.38 -25.05
CA THR A 85 18.27 21.83 -25.27
C THR A 85 18.92 22.52 -24.08
N GLY A 86 20.21 22.27 -23.88
CA GLY A 86 21.04 23.22 -23.16
C GLY A 86 20.73 24.57 -23.77
N ALA A 87 19.95 25.38 -23.07
CA ALA A 87 19.93 26.79 -23.35
C ALA A 87 21.38 27.19 -23.06
N GLU A 88 22.22 27.17 -24.09
CA GLU A 88 23.40 28.00 -24.16
C GLU A 88 22.85 29.40 -23.95
N LEU A 89 22.74 29.77 -22.67
CA LEU A 89 22.47 31.11 -22.23
C LEU A 89 23.70 31.87 -22.66
N HIS A 90 23.71 32.31 -23.91
CA HIS A 90 24.66 33.26 -24.45
C HIS A 90 24.37 34.59 -23.77
N LEU A 91 24.75 34.68 -22.50
CA LEU A 91 24.65 35.90 -21.71
C LEU A 91 25.76 36.82 -22.21
N VAL A 92 25.36 38.00 -22.66
CA VAL A 92 26.33 39.06 -22.89
C VAL A 92 26.93 39.43 -21.51
N PRO A 93 28.23 39.80 -21.39
CA PRO A 93 28.85 40.09 -20.09
C PRO A 93 28.12 41.16 -19.25
N ALA A 94 27.34 42.04 -19.90
CA ALA A 94 26.48 43.00 -19.23
C ALA A 94 25.29 42.34 -18.50
N GLU A 95 24.72 41.28 -19.09
CA GLU A 95 23.58 40.53 -18.56
C GLU A 95 24.02 39.61 -17.43
N ALA A 96 25.16 38.94 -17.56
CA ALA A 96 25.78 38.17 -16.47
C ALA A 96 26.03 39.06 -15.24
N ASN A 97 26.55 40.28 -15.44
CA ASN A 97 26.72 41.25 -14.35
C ASN A 97 25.40 41.78 -13.76
N ALA A 98 24.35 41.93 -14.57
CA ALA A 98 23.04 42.33 -14.08
C ALA A 98 22.42 41.23 -13.20
N ILE A 99 22.56 39.96 -13.61
CA ILE A 99 22.12 38.78 -12.84
C ILE A 99 22.94 38.67 -11.55
N ARG A 100 24.27 38.82 -11.62
CA ARG A 100 25.17 38.82 -10.44
C ARG A 100 24.75 39.88 -9.40
N LYS A 101 24.39 41.10 -9.85
CA LYS A 101 23.86 42.17 -8.98
C LYS A 101 22.48 41.85 -8.41
N ALA A 102 21.59 41.23 -9.17
CA ALA A 102 20.26 40.85 -8.70
C ALA A 102 20.35 39.75 -7.63
N ILE A 103 21.20 38.76 -7.83
CA ILE A 103 21.46 37.66 -6.89
C ILE A 103 22.12 38.19 -5.62
N ALA A 104 23.10 39.08 -5.73
CA ALA A 104 23.72 39.72 -4.58
C ALA A 104 22.72 40.53 -3.74
N ARG A 105 21.66 41.09 -4.35
CA ARG A 105 20.59 41.77 -3.59
C ARG A 105 19.63 40.80 -2.90
N LEU A 106 19.43 39.60 -3.45
CA LEU A 106 18.49 38.60 -2.94
C LEU A 106 19.13 37.67 -1.89
N HIS A 107 20.43 37.42 -2.02
CA HIS A 107 21.17 36.41 -1.26
C HIS A 107 22.37 36.99 -0.49
N HIS A 108 22.45 38.31 -0.30
CA HIS A 108 23.52 38.90 0.52
C HIS A 108 23.45 38.36 1.96
N PRO A 109 24.60 38.07 2.60
CA PRO A 109 24.64 37.70 4.01
C PRO A 109 23.97 38.73 4.93
N ASP A 110 24.10 40.02 4.59
CA ASP A 110 23.55 41.13 5.39
C ASP A 110 22.02 41.28 5.28
N THR A 111 21.39 40.65 4.28
CA THR A 111 19.91 40.64 4.13
C THR A 111 19.28 39.33 4.60
N GLY A 112 20.05 38.44 5.26
CA GLY A 112 19.58 37.13 5.70
C GLY A 112 19.43 36.12 4.56
N GLY A 113 20.11 36.38 3.44
CA GLY A 113 20.12 35.50 2.27
C GLY A 113 21.02 34.28 2.45
N ASP A 114 20.81 33.26 1.61
CA ASP A 114 21.59 32.02 1.61
C ASP A 114 22.94 32.22 0.87
N PRO A 115 24.08 32.25 1.59
CA PRO A 115 25.39 32.50 0.98
C PRO A 115 25.86 31.33 0.11
N GLU A 116 25.36 30.11 0.34
CA GLU A 116 25.72 28.94 -0.47
C GLU A 116 25.04 29.02 -1.84
N ARG A 117 23.80 29.51 -1.90
CA ARG A 117 23.12 29.82 -3.17
C ARG A 117 23.84 30.90 -3.96
N MET A 118 24.36 31.93 -3.29
CA MET A 118 25.13 32.98 -3.97
C MET A 118 26.44 32.43 -4.58
N LYS A 119 27.14 31.53 -3.89
CA LYS A 119 28.35 30.87 -4.42
C LYS A 119 28.05 29.99 -5.64
N LEU A 120 26.98 29.18 -5.57
CA LEU A 120 26.56 28.33 -6.67
C LEU A 120 26.24 29.13 -7.94
N TRP A 121 25.50 30.24 -7.78
CA TRP A 121 25.18 31.11 -8.90
C TRP A 121 26.40 31.81 -9.50
N ASN A 122 27.34 32.27 -8.68
CA ASN A 122 28.59 32.84 -9.19
C ASN A 122 29.38 31.79 -9.99
N ALA A 123 29.49 30.56 -9.49
CA ALA A 123 30.19 29.48 -10.20
C ALA A 123 29.55 29.15 -11.56
N VAL A 124 28.21 29.20 -11.66
CA VAL A 124 27.48 28.99 -12.92
C VAL A 124 27.67 30.17 -13.87
N LEU A 125 27.62 31.42 -13.39
CA LEU A 125 27.82 32.60 -14.23
C LEU A 125 29.27 32.70 -14.75
N ASP A 126 30.25 32.31 -13.93
CA ASP A 126 31.67 32.33 -14.33
C ASP A 126 31.98 31.28 -15.41
N GLN A 127 31.23 30.17 -15.47
CA GLN A 127 31.30 29.18 -16.54
C GLN A 127 30.70 29.67 -17.87
N LEU A 128 29.79 30.64 -17.82
CA LEU A 128 29.14 31.23 -19.00
C LEU A 128 29.90 32.46 -19.55
N GLU A 129 30.86 33.01 -18.80
CA GLU A 129 31.74 34.12 -19.22
C GLU A 129 33.05 33.64 -19.91
N GLN A 130 33.33 32.32 -19.95
CA GLN A 130 34.47 31.69 -20.64
C GLN A 130 34.13 31.31 -22.09
#